data_AF-A0AAV2RX28-F1
#
_entry.id   AF-A0AAV2RX28-F1
#
_cell.length_a   1.000
_cell.length_b   1.000
_cell.length_c   1.000
_cell.angle_alpha   90.00
_cell.angle_beta   90.00
_cell.angle_gamma   90.00
#
_symmetry.space_group_name_H-M   'P 1'
#
loop_
_entity.id
_entity.type
_entity.pdbx_description
1 polymer ?
#
loop_
_entity_poly.entity_id
_entity_poly.type
_entity_poly.pdbx_seq_one_letter_code
_entity_poly.pdbx_strand_id
1 'polypeptide(L)'
;TIFRDQPSNWTDAVKRCQSEGLVLAEPTDTVAVPLRRFLLERYGDGSFWVNARGNQRKIMWQRGNKALEDDSPLWSGQPEDRVTPSYCLSLLAWYEDWLSSPGQPYYSRECSNTYNYPLCERILEDKETLKSPIIALAENISITLDFIETSLIDSINMYNISIDRLLQDTQIMKEPLLVLEENLSTKLESVEKNISTSLVKIDQDTQSIEGSLLDLEGNLSKKLESVGENISSALENLDQKRIRFLSTHDEGFCMSSQCFTLLNDVQLNWSDAKAKCEEIGFILAQPSHLIARRLRRYLTERHGDAQAHLGAKGDGSKFVWQHGGGTALMADSNLLRYGKGNAGTDRCLEVDAETSTLSSNPDKPYDSIGCAGSRYPLCE
;
A
#
# COMPACT_ATOMS: atom_id res chain seq x y z
N THR A 1 25.66 65.23 24.23
CA THR A 1 24.37 64.63 23.79
C THR A 1 23.24 65.35 24.46
N ILE A 2 22.11 65.55 23.77
CA ILE A 2 20.88 66.11 24.36
C ILE A 2 19.71 65.14 24.15
N PHE A 3 18.75 65.12 25.08
CA PHE A 3 17.50 64.35 24.96
C PHE A 3 16.30 65.31 24.92
N ARG A 4 15.83 65.66 23.71
CA ARG A 4 14.79 66.69 23.50
C ARG A 4 13.36 66.20 23.63
N ASP A 5 13.16 64.90 23.60
CA ASP A 5 11.85 64.27 23.71
C ASP A 5 11.32 64.26 25.15
N GLN A 6 12.17 64.57 26.14
CA GLN A 6 11.84 64.40 27.56
C GLN A 6 12.42 65.54 28.41
N PRO A 7 11.81 66.74 28.39
CA PRO A 7 12.15 67.77 29.36
C PRO A 7 11.80 67.25 30.77
N SER A 8 12.70 67.47 31.72
CA SER A 8 12.63 66.81 33.04
C SER A 8 13.17 67.72 34.14
N ASN A 9 12.93 67.35 35.40
CA ASN A 9 13.58 68.01 36.53
C ASN A 9 15.08 67.64 36.57
N TRP A 10 15.88 68.39 37.33
CA TRP A 10 17.33 68.22 37.35
C TRP A 10 17.77 66.82 37.82
N THR A 11 17.05 66.23 38.77
CA THR A 11 17.38 64.89 39.31
C THR A 11 17.18 63.80 38.26
N ASP A 12 16.10 63.88 37.49
CA ASP A 12 15.83 62.93 36.42
C ASP A 12 16.76 63.14 35.23
N ALA A 13 17.16 64.40 34.96
CA ALA A 13 18.19 64.71 33.97
C ALA A 13 19.54 64.07 34.32
N VAL A 14 19.96 64.08 35.60
CA VAL A 14 21.15 63.34 36.08
C VAL A 14 21.03 61.85 35.79
N LYS A 15 19.93 61.23 36.23
CA LYS A 15 19.71 59.79 36.04
C LYS A 15 19.70 59.42 34.56
N ARG A 16 19.13 60.27 33.70
CA ARG A 16 19.07 60.05 32.26
C ARG A 16 20.45 60.07 31.61
N CYS A 17 21.31 61.00 31.99
CA CYS A 17 22.69 60.96 31.52
C CYS A 17 23.40 59.68 31.98
N GLN A 18 23.23 59.32 33.26
CA GLN A 18 23.86 58.13 33.85
C GLN A 18 23.40 56.82 33.21
N SER A 19 22.12 56.69 32.85
CA SER A 19 21.62 55.48 32.17
C SER A 19 22.28 55.23 30.81
N GLU A 20 22.88 56.25 30.22
CA GLU A 20 23.56 56.20 28.92
C GLU A 20 25.10 56.15 29.08
N GLY A 21 25.59 55.93 30.31
CA GLY A 21 27.02 55.96 30.62
C GLY A 21 27.64 57.36 30.48
N LEU A 22 26.82 58.41 30.59
CA LEU A 22 27.22 59.81 30.52
C LEU A 22 27.00 60.49 31.88
N VAL A 23 27.40 61.76 31.96
CA VAL A 23 27.13 62.63 33.11
C VAL A 23 26.48 63.92 32.61
N LEU A 24 25.77 64.66 33.48
CA LEU A 24 25.36 66.01 33.11
C LEU A 24 26.61 66.85 32.79
N ALA A 25 26.48 67.71 31.78
CA ALA A 25 27.60 68.48 31.28
C ALA A 25 28.05 69.54 32.29
N GLU A 26 29.36 69.74 32.39
CA GLU A 26 29.99 70.86 33.09
C GLU A 26 30.78 71.70 32.09
N PRO A 27 30.08 72.43 31.19
CA PRO A 27 30.78 73.26 30.21
C PRO A 27 31.62 74.29 30.96
N THR A 28 32.93 74.25 30.74
CA THR A 28 33.86 75.23 31.32
C THR A 28 33.50 76.65 30.86
N ASP A 29 34.01 77.65 31.56
CA ASP A 29 33.75 79.06 31.25
C ASP A 29 34.07 79.41 29.78
N THR A 30 35.11 78.77 29.20
CA THR A 30 35.51 78.94 27.80
C THR A 30 34.63 78.20 26.80
N VAL A 31 33.91 77.16 27.23
CA VAL A 31 33.06 76.31 26.38
C VAL A 31 31.60 76.74 26.43
N ALA A 32 31.14 77.35 27.53
CA ALA A 32 29.74 77.67 27.77
C ALA A 32 29.09 78.52 26.65
N VAL A 33 29.74 79.61 26.24
CA VAL A 33 29.21 80.52 25.22
C VAL A 33 29.23 79.89 23.81
N PRO A 34 30.34 79.28 23.34
CA PRO A 34 30.31 78.52 22.08
C PRO A 34 29.28 77.40 22.06
N LEU A 35 29.12 76.69 23.19
CA LEU A 35 28.14 75.60 23.30
C LEU A 35 26.71 76.12 23.23
N ARG A 36 26.39 77.24 23.89
CA ARG A 36 25.10 77.91 23.77
C ARG A 36 24.76 78.24 22.32
N ARG A 37 25.70 78.86 21.58
CA ARG A 37 25.51 79.17 20.17
C ARG A 37 25.22 77.92 19.35
N PHE A 38 26.03 76.88 19.54
CA PHE A 38 25.85 75.60 18.86
C PHE A 38 24.45 75.00 19.15
N LEU A 39 24.02 75.03 20.41
CA LEU A 39 22.72 74.50 20.79
C LEU A 39 21.57 75.29 20.13
N LEU A 40 21.65 76.62 20.12
CA LEU A 40 20.67 77.48 19.46
C LEU A 40 20.63 77.24 17.94
N GLU A 41 21.77 77.24 17.26
CA GLU A 41 21.85 77.04 15.80
C GLU A 41 21.37 75.64 15.39
N ARG A 42 21.70 74.62 16.19
CA ARG A 42 21.41 73.23 15.85
C ARG A 42 20.01 72.78 16.25
N TYR A 43 19.49 73.29 17.37
CA TYR A 43 18.27 72.78 17.98
C TYR A 43 17.19 73.85 18.19
N GLY A 44 17.48 75.13 17.94
CA GLY A 44 16.56 76.24 18.18
C GLY A 44 16.42 76.56 19.67
N ASP A 45 15.35 77.28 20.01
CA ASP A 45 15.13 77.77 21.37
C ASP A 45 15.02 76.63 22.39
N GLY A 46 15.72 76.78 23.51
CA GLY A 46 15.70 75.78 24.57
C GLY A 46 16.45 76.19 25.83
N SER A 47 16.23 75.43 26.89
CA SER A 47 16.89 75.57 28.18
C SER A 47 17.37 74.18 28.62
N PHE A 48 18.60 74.09 29.11
CA PHE A 48 19.29 72.81 29.29
C PHE A 48 19.87 72.67 30.69
N TRP A 49 19.56 71.57 31.37
CA TRP A 49 20.20 71.25 32.65
C TRP A 49 21.68 70.94 32.46
N VAL A 50 22.51 71.56 33.31
CA VAL A 50 23.95 71.29 33.45
C VAL A 50 24.25 70.87 34.89
N ASN A 51 25.41 70.26 35.14
CA ASN A 51 25.71 69.59 36.41
C ASN A 51 26.14 70.56 37.53
N ALA A 52 25.32 71.58 37.81
CA ALA A 52 25.55 72.50 38.91
C ALA A 52 24.28 72.75 39.73
N ARG A 53 24.48 72.86 41.05
CA ARG A 53 23.41 72.98 42.05
C ARG A 53 23.84 73.91 43.18
N GLY A 54 22.87 74.63 43.74
CA GLY A 54 23.10 75.54 44.86
C GLY A 54 23.47 74.82 46.15
N ASN A 55 24.28 75.47 46.99
CA ASN A 55 24.70 74.96 48.30
C ASN A 55 24.37 75.90 49.47
N GLN A 56 23.39 76.80 49.29
CA GLN A 56 23.01 77.93 50.18
C GLN A 56 23.91 79.16 50.07
N ARG A 57 25.09 79.06 49.44
CA ARG A 57 26.00 80.20 49.26
C ARG A 57 26.25 80.53 47.79
N LYS A 58 26.48 79.51 46.97
CA LYS A 58 26.79 79.64 45.54
C LYS A 58 26.21 78.47 44.76
N ILE A 59 26.19 78.59 43.43
CA ILE A 59 25.95 77.48 42.51
C ILE A 59 27.28 76.73 42.31
N MET A 60 27.29 75.43 42.62
CA MET A 60 28.49 74.59 42.61
C MET A 60 28.42 73.55 41.49
N TRP A 61 29.46 73.46 40.67
CA TRP A 61 29.70 72.33 39.78
C TRP A 61 29.88 71.05 40.60
N GLN A 62 29.17 69.98 40.26
CA GLN A 62 29.09 68.79 41.13
C GLN A 62 30.31 67.87 41.02
N ARG A 63 31.02 67.87 39.87
CA ARG A 63 32.19 67.02 39.64
C ARG A 63 33.48 67.69 40.07
N GLY A 64 33.67 68.96 39.71
CA GLY A 64 34.87 69.72 40.08
C GLY A 64 34.81 70.40 41.45
N ASN A 65 33.63 70.43 42.09
CA ASN A 65 33.36 71.21 43.30
C ASN A 65 33.81 72.68 43.18
N LYS A 66 33.77 73.23 41.96
CA LYS A 66 34.11 74.63 41.65
C LYS A 66 32.85 75.48 41.76
N ALA A 67 32.94 76.62 42.43
CA ALA A 67 31.85 77.58 42.47
C ALA A 67 31.76 78.35 41.14
N LEU A 68 30.54 78.60 40.68
CA LEU A 68 30.26 79.67 39.72
C LEU A 68 30.05 80.96 40.52
N GLU A 69 31.01 81.86 40.44
CA GLU A 69 31.04 83.10 41.22
C GLU A 69 29.86 84.02 40.88
N ASP A 70 29.35 84.75 41.87
CA ASP A 70 28.13 85.57 41.73
C ASP A 70 28.32 86.75 40.75
N ASP A 71 29.56 87.20 40.56
CA ASP A 71 29.98 88.25 39.63
C ASP A 71 30.42 87.69 38.26
N SER A 72 30.25 86.38 38.02
CA SER A 72 30.61 85.77 36.76
C SER A 72 29.88 86.43 35.58
N PRO A 73 30.59 86.79 34.50
CA PRO A 73 29.99 87.40 33.32
C PRO A 73 29.09 86.42 32.54
N LEU A 74 29.01 85.15 32.96
CA LEU A 74 28.20 84.12 32.32
C LEU A 74 26.74 84.12 32.83
N TRP A 75 26.44 84.90 33.88
CA TRP A 75 25.09 84.99 34.44
C TRP A 75 24.16 85.86 33.59
N SER A 76 23.03 85.29 33.18
CA SER A 76 21.89 86.01 32.61
C SER A 76 21.04 86.59 33.75
N GLY A 77 21.52 87.70 34.32
CA GLY A 77 20.98 88.26 35.56
C GLY A 77 21.58 87.63 36.82
N GLN A 78 21.59 88.36 37.94
CA GLN A 78 22.24 87.91 39.16
C GLN A 78 21.55 86.67 39.76
N PRO A 79 22.31 85.69 40.31
CA PRO A 79 21.72 84.52 40.94
C PRO A 79 21.01 84.82 42.27
N GLU A 80 21.19 86.00 42.86
CA GLU A 80 20.58 86.47 44.12
C GLU A 80 20.40 85.36 45.19
N ASP A 81 19.19 85.18 45.72
CA ASP A 81 18.81 84.15 46.70
C ASP A 81 18.64 82.75 46.09
N ARG A 82 18.81 82.61 44.77
CA ARG A 82 18.65 81.37 43.99
C ARG A 82 19.90 80.51 43.98
N VAL A 83 20.57 80.44 45.14
CA VAL A 83 21.79 79.65 45.37
C VAL A 83 21.56 78.55 46.41
N THR A 84 20.31 78.30 46.81
CA THR A 84 19.96 77.21 47.75
C THR A 84 19.98 75.83 47.05
N PRO A 85 19.98 74.71 47.82
CA PRO A 85 19.91 73.37 47.23
C PRO A 85 18.65 73.07 46.43
N SER A 86 17.61 73.91 46.47
CA SER A 86 16.46 73.77 45.59
C SER A 86 16.67 74.40 44.22
N TYR A 87 17.78 75.09 43.97
CA TYR A 87 18.11 75.73 42.70
C TYR A 87 19.28 75.03 41.99
N CYS A 88 19.13 74.90 40.68
CA CYS A 88 20.03 74.23 39.76
C CYS A 88 20.34 75.14 38.58
N LEU A 89 21.51 74.92 37.98
CA LEU A 89 21.98 75.74 36.86
C LEU A 89 21.40 75.24 35.54
N SER A 90 20.83 76.16 34.77
CA SER A 90 20.42 75.92 33.39
C SER A 90 21.25 76.75 32.42
N LEU A 91 21.52 76.18 31.25
CA LEU A 91 22.07 76.86 30.08
C LEU A 91 20.91 77.30 29.17
N LEU A 92 20.74 78.60 28.99
CA LEU A 92 19.72 79.20 28.14
C LEU A 92 20.21 79.33 26.70
N ALA A 93 19.52 78.72 25.75
CA ALA A 93 19.77 78.91 24.31
C ALA A 93 18.51 79.44 23.64
N TRP A 94 18.06 80.63 24.05
CA TRP A 94 16.93 81.34 23.45
C TRP A 94 17.46 82.43 22.53
N TYR A 95 16.83 82.61 21.36
CA TYR A 95 17.26 83.55 20.35
C TYR A 95 17.28 85.00 20.88
N GLU A 96 16.27 85.40 21.64
CA GLU A 96 16.19 86.74 22.23
C GLU A 96 17.29 86.99 23.27
N ASP A 97 17.55 86.03 24.16
CA ASP A 97 18.64 86.13 25.15
C ASP A 97 20.02 86.12 24.49
N TRP A 98 20.15 85.44 23.34
CA TRP A 98 21.40 85.42 22.58
C TRP A 98 21.69 86.79 21.93
N LEU A 99 20.67 87.45 21.38
CA LEU A 99 20.82 88.78 20.79
C LEU A 99 21.08 89.86 21.85
N SER A 100 20.39 89.79 22.99
CA SER A 100 20.51 90.82 24.04
C SER A 100 21.74 90.63 24.92
N SER A 101 22.17 89.38 25.17
CA SER A 101 23.28 89.06 26.07
C SER A 101 23.98 87.77 25.64
N PRO A 102 24.74 87.79 24.52
CA PRO A 102 25.33 86.60 23.92
C PRO A 102 26.29 85.86 24.86
N GLY A 103 27.01 86.60 25.70
CA GLY A 103 28.00 86.08 26.65
C GLY A 103 27.43 85.51 27.95
N GLN A 104 26.11 85.56 28.17
CA GLN A 104 25.47 85.20 29.44
C GLN A 104 24.60 83.94 29.31
N PRO A 105 25.21 82.73 29.24
CA PRO A 105 24.48 81.51 28.98
C PRO A 105 23.70 80.96 30.18
N TYR A 106 24.00 81.38 31.41
CA TYR A 106 23.54 80.68 32.60
C TYR A 106 22.42 81.37 33.34
N TYR A 107 21.51 80.57 33.87
CA TYR A 107 20.41 81.04 34.69
C TYR A 107 20.08 80.03 35.80
N SER A 108 19.83 80.52 37.01
CA SER A 108 19.44 79.67 38.14
C SER A 108 17.92 79.47 38.18
N ARG A 109 17.48 78.20 38.22
CA ARG A 109 16.06 77.81 38.30
C ARG A 109 15.86 76.75 39.36
N GLU A 110 14.64 76.61 39.86
CA GLU A 110 14.31 75.52 40.77
C GLU A 110 14.60 74.17 40.10
N CYS A 111 15.31 73.28 40.81
CA CYS A 111 15.68 71.96 40.33
C CYS A 111 14.47 71.09 39.98
N SER A 112 13.30 71.39 40.55
CA SER A 112 12.00 70.74 40.28
C SER A 112 11.42 71.10 38.91
N ASN A 113 11.93 72.15 38.24
CA ASN A 113 11.40 72.63 36.98
C ASN A 113 11.58 71.60 35.86
N THR A 114 10.48 71.22 35.22
CA THR A 114 10.45 70.15 34.21
C THR A 114 10.54 70.64 32.77
N TYR A 115 10.87 71.91 32.52
CA TYR A 115 10.92 72.50 31.17
C TYR A 115 12.32 72.47 30.53
N ASN A 116 13.34 71.97 31.24
CA ASN A 116 14.70 71.94 30.73
C ASN A 116 15.06 70.54 30.22
N TYR A 117 15.88 70.50 29.17
CA TYR A 117 16.38 69.26 28.59
C TYR A 117 17.72 68.85 29.22
N PRO A 118 17.98 67.56 29.46
CA PRO A 118 19.30 67.11 29.92
C PRO A 118 20.37 67.34 28.85
N LEU A 119 21.44 68.05 29.20
CA LEU A 119 22.66 68.16 28.40
C LEU A 119 23.73 67.28 29.02
N CYS A 120 24.05 66.18 28.35
CA CYS A 120 24.99 65.17 28.84
C CYS A 120 26.33 65.22 28.11
N GLU A 121 27.41 64.94 28.82
CA GLU A 121 28.76 64.80 28.26
C GLU A 121 29.40 63.46 28.65
N ARG A 122 30.36 63.04 27.84
CA ARG A 122 31.24 61.91 28.15
C ARG A 122 32.54 62.46 28.71
N ILE A 123 32.94 61.99 29.89
CA ILE A 123 34.25 62.31 30.44
C ILE A 123 35.28 61.47 29.69
N LEU A 124 36.24 62.12 29.03
CA LEU A 124 37.44 61.47 28.52
C LEU A 124 38.51 61.68 29.60
N GLU A 125 38.98 60.60 30.22
CA GLU A 125 40.05 60.69 31.23
C GLU A 125 41.36 61.11 30.56
N ASP A 126 41.93 62.24 31.02
CA ASP A 126 43.20 62.75 30.55
C ASP A 126 44.39 61.99 31.16
N LYS A 127 45.35 61.63 30.31
CA LYS A 127 46.42 60.64 30.53
C LYS A 127 47.56 61.02 31.48
N GLU A 128 47.47 62.09 32.27
CA GLU A 128 48.64 62.61 33.02
C GLU A 128 48.62 62.49 34.55
N THR A 129 47.62 61.88 35.19
CA THR A 129 47.56 61.72 36.66
C THR A 129 47.68 60.29 37.19
N LEU A 130 48.31 59.36 36.46
CA LEU A 130 48.48 57.96 36.90
C LEU A 130 49.93 57.43 36.93
N LYS A 131 50.96 58.27 36.95
CA LYS A 131 52.36 57.79 36.87
C LYS A 131 52.92 57.01 38.09
N SER A 132 52.18 56.85 39.20
CA SER A 132 52.69 56.15 40.39
C SER A 132 51.97 54.85 40.77
N PRO A 133 50.64 54.67 40.52
CA PRO A 133 49.99 53.36 40.67
C PRO A 133 50.27 52.38 39.52
N ILE A 134 50.73 52.87 38.35
CA ILE A 134 50.94 52.07 37.13
C ILE A 134 52.00 50.96 37.30
N ILE A 135 52.99 51.13 38.17
CA ILE A 135 54.04 50.12 38.36
C ILE A 135 53.52 48.92 39.17
N ALA A 136 52.73 49.16 40.23
CA ALA A 136 52.09 48.08 41.00
C ALA A 136 50.93 47.40 40.24
N LEU A 137 50.23 48.16 39.38
CA LEU A 137 49.22 47.59 38.49
C LEU A 137 49.84 46.78 37.35
N ALA A 138 51.02 47.17 36.84
CA ALA A 138 51.73 46.45 35.78
C ALA A 138 52.23 45.07 36.23
N GLU A 139 52.72 44.93 37.46
CA GLU A 139 53.13 43.62 38.00
C GLU A 139 51.92 42.71 38.26
N ASN A 140 50.82 43.24 38.80
CA ASN A 140 49.59 42.46 38.96
C ASN A 140 48.91 42.13 37.62
N ILE A 141 48.93 43.03 36.64
CA ILE A 141 48.44 42.77 35.29
C ILE A 141 49.33 41.75 34.58
N SER A 142 50.66 41.79 34.75
CA SER A 142 51.55 40.77 34.19
C SER A 142 51.24 39.39 34.76
N ILE A 143 51.10 39.26 36.08
CA ILE A 143 50.76 38.00 36.73
C ILE A 143 49.36 37.51 36.33
N THR A 144 48.39 38.43 36.21
CA THR A 144 47.02 38.10 35.82
C THR A 144 46.92 37.74 34.33
N LEU A 145 47.70 38.41 33.46
CA LEU A 145 47.79 38.07 32.05
C LEU A 145 48.49 36.73 31.84
N ASP A 146 49.60 36.45 32.54
CA ASP A 146 50.28 35.16 32.48
C ASP A 146 49.35 34.03 32.97
N PHE A 147 48.54 34.28 34.00
CA PHE A 147 47.55 33.32 34.50
C PHE A 147 46.39 33.13 33.51
N ILE A 148 45.88 34.20 32.91
CA ILE A 148 44.82 34.12 31.88
C ILE A 148 45.36 33.41 30.64
N GLU A 149 46.58 33.73 30.20
CA GLU A 149 47.24 33.11 29.05
C GLU A 149 47.46 31.61 29.30
N THR A 150 47.99 31.23 30.47
CA THR A 150 48.16 29.82 30.84
C THR A 150 46.80 29.10 30.92
N SER A 151 45.79 29.71 31.55
CA SER A 151 44.46 29.12 31.65
C SER A 151 43.74 29.01 30.29
N LEU A 152 43.95 29.95 29.38
CA LEU A 152 43.44 29.86 28.01
C LEU A 152 44.17 28.79 27.21
N ILE A 153 45.50 28.71 27.33
CA ILE A 153 46.31 27.68 26.68
C ILE A 153 45.88 26.29 27.16
N ASP A 154 45.67 26.10 28.46
CA ASP A 154 45.21 24.84 29.04
C ASP A 154 43.80 24.48 28.55
N SER A 155 42.90 25.47 28.47
CA SER A 155 41.54 25.26 27.95
C SER A 155 41.57 24.91 26.46
N ILE A 156 42.35 25.63 25.66
CA ILE A 156 42.55 25.35 24.22
C ILE A 156 43.15 23.96 24.04
N ASN A 157 44.15 23.58 24.83
CA ASN A 157 44.74 22.25 24.78
C ASN A 157 43.73 21.16 25.15
N MET A 158 42.89 21.39 26.15
CA MET A 158 41.82 20.45 26.53
C MET A 158 40.76 20.30 25.44
N TYR A 159 40.37 21.39 24.79
CA TYR A 159 39.46 21.36 23.65
C TYR A 159 40.09 20.69 22.43
N ASN A 160 41.35 20.98 22.12
CA ASN A 160 42.08 20.32 21.04
C ASN A 160 42.16 18.81 21.29
N ILE A 161 42.49 18.36 22.51
CA ILE A 161 42.48 16.94 22.87
C ILE A 161 41.08 16.31 22.70
N SER A 162 40.02 17.06 23.02
CA SER A 162 38.64 16.58 22.86
C SER A 162 38.21 16.51 21.39
N ILE A 163 38.62 17.48 20.58
CA ILE A 163 38.39 17.51 19.13
C ILE A 163 39.18 16.39 18.46
N ASP A 164 40.45 16.19 18.83
CA ASP A 164 41.30 15.12 18.32
C ASP A 164 40.71 13.75 18.68
N ARG A 165 40.21 13.57 19.90
CA ARG A 165 39.47 12.34 20.29
C ARG A 165 38.20 12.14 19.47
N LEU A 166 37.39 13.18 19.27
CA LEU A 166 36.17 13.10 18.46
C LEU A 166 36.46 12.79 16.99
N LEU A 167 37.52 13.39 16.43
CA LEU A 167 38.03 13.09 15.10
C LEU A 167 38.53 11.65 15.01
N GLN A 168 39.28 11.19 16.01
CA GLN A 168 39.76 9.82 16.09
C GLN A 168 38.61 8.82 16.19
N ASP A 169 37.59 9.11 17.01
CA ASP A 169 36.39 8.27 17.15
C ASP A 169 35.56 8.23 15.84
N THR A 170 35.43 9.35 15.13
CA THR A 170 34.78 9.37 13.80
C THR A 170 35.61 8.62 12.76
N GLN A 171 36.93 8.70 12.82
CA GLN A 171 37.82 7.95 11.94
C GLN A 171 37.77 6.45 12.21
N ILE A 172 37.68 6.06 13.49
CA ILE A 172 37.48 4.67 13.93
C ILE A 172 36.13 4.12 13.44
N MET A 173 35.08 4.94 13.36
CA MET A 173 33.78 4.52 12.84
C MET A 173 33.71 4.46 11.30
N LYS A 174 34.59 5.16 10.60
CA LYS A 174 34.57 5.23 9.12
C LYS A 174 34.94 3.89 8.46
N GLU A 175 35.97 3.23 8.95
CA GLU A 175 36.43 1.92 8.45
C GLU A 175 35.36 0.82 8.59
N PRO A 176 34.75 0.59 9.77
CA PRO A 176 33.64 -0.36 9.93
C PRO A 176 32.44 -0.07 9.03
N LEU A 177 32.14 1.22 8.78
CA LEU A 177 31.02 1.61 7.93
C LEU A 177 31.29 1.24 6.46
N LEU A 178 32.51 1.49 5.96
CA LEU A 178 32.94 1.11 4.61
C LEU A 178 32.94 -0.42 4.44
N VAL A 179 33.43 -1.16 5.43
CA VAL A 179 33.39 -2.63 5.43
C VAL A 179 31.95 -3.15 5.44
N LEU A 180 31.04 -2.50 6.17
CA LEU A 180 29.62 -2.87 6.17
C LEU A 180 28.97 -2.61 4.81
N GLU A 181 29.27 -1.46 4.19
CA GLU A 181 28.77 -1.07 2.88
C GLU A 181 29.25 -2.05 1.79
N GLU A 182 30.53 -2.40 1.79
CA GLU A 182 31.12 -3.36 0.85
C GLU A 182 30.50 -4.75 1.02
N ASN A 183 30.31 -5.22 2.26
CA ASN A 183 29.66 -6.49 2.57
C ASN A 183 28.18 -6.52 2.15
N LEU A 184 27.47 -5.40 2.30
CA LEU A 184 26.08 -5.28 1.84
C LEU A 184 26.01 -5.31 0.31
N SER A 185 26.91 -4.60 -0.36
CA SER A 185 26.99 -4.58 -1.83
C SER A 185 27.24 -5.98 -2.39
N THR A 186 28.22 -6.71 -1.86
CA THR A 186 28.51 -8.09 -2.32
C THR A 186 27.36 -9.05 -2.04
N LYS A 187 26.68 -8.94 -0.89
CA LYS A 187 25.48 -9.74 -0.61
C LYS A 187 24.34 -9.42 -1.57
N LEU A 188 24.14 -8.14 -1.89
CA LEU A 188 23.10 -7.71 -2.83
C LEU A 188 23.37 -8.27 -4.22
N GLU A 189 24.60 -8.16 -4.73
CA GLU A 189 25.00 -8.73 -6.02
C GLU A 189 24.81 -10.26 -6.05
N SER A 190 25.15 -10.95 -4.96
CA SER A 190 24.93 -12.39 -4.86
C SER A 190 23.44 -12.76 -4.91
N VAL A 191 22.59 -11.99 -4.22
CA VAL A 191 21.13 -12.19 -4.24
C VAL A 191 20.58 -11.91 -5.64
N GLU A 192 20.97 -10.82 -6.29
CA GLU A 192 20.55 -10.49 -7.65
C GLU A 192 20.94 -11.59 -8.65
N LYS A 193 22.17 -12.11 -8.56
CA LYS A 193 22.63 -13.22 -9.39
C LYS A 193 21.83 -14.50 -9.16
N ASN A 194 21.51 -14.84 -7.91
CA ASN A 194 20.72 -16.02 -7.57
C ASN A 194 19.27 -15.89 -8.08
N ILE A 195 18.67 -14.69 -7.96
CA ILE A 195 17.33 -14.40 -8.48
C ILE A 195 17.33 -14.50 -10.01
N SER A 196 18.30 -13.89 -10.68
CA SER A 196 18.42 -13.93 -12.15
C SER A 196 18.58 -15.37 -12.66
N THR A 197 19.42 -16.18 -12.01
CA THR A 197 19.59 -17.60 -12.35
C THR A 197 18.28 -18.39 -12.16
N SER A 198 17.55 -18.12 -11.09
CA SER A 198 16.27 -18.79 -10.80
C SER A 198 15.20 -18.42 -11.82
N LEU A 199 15.14 -17.15 -12.24
CA LEU A 199 14.21 -16.68 -13.26
C LEU A 199 14.47 -17.33 -14.62
N VAL A 200 15.74 -17.46 -15.03
CA VAL A 200 16.09 -18.17 -16.27
C VAL A 200 15.65 -19.63 -16.23
N LYS A 201 15.82 -20.29 -15.08
CA LYS A 201 15.36 -21.68 -14.93
C LYS A 201 13.84 -21.80 -15.01
N ILE A 202 13.10 -20.89 -14.38
CA ILE A 202 11.63 -20.86 -14.45
C ILE A 202 11.16 -20.65 -15.89
N ASP A 203 11.80 -19.77 -16.65
CA ASP A 203 11.48 -19.55 -18.07
C ASP A 203 11.71 -20.80 -18.91
N GLN A 204 12.84 -21.49 -18.71
CA GLN A 204 13.14 -22.77 -19.38
C GLN A 204 12.13 -23.87 -19.02
N ASP A 205 11.79 -24.01 -17.75
CA ASP A 205 10.80 -24.99 -17.28
C ASP A 205 9.41 -24.68 -17.89
N THR A 206 9.05 -23.40 -18.00
CA THR A 206 7.79 -22.95 -18.63
C THR A 206 7.74 -23.33 -20.11
N GLN A 207 8.78 -23.03 -20.87
CA GLN A 207 8.88 -23.40 -22.29
C GLN A 207 8.83 -24.93 -22.49
N SER A 208 9.44 -25.70 -21.59
CA SER A 208 9.38 -27.17 -21.63
C SER A 208 7.97 -27.71 -21.36
N ILE A 209 7.22 -27.09 -20.45
CA ILE A 209 5.83 -27.46 -20.16
C ILE A 209 4.93 -27.13 -21.35
N GLU A 210 5.07 -25.94 -21.95
CA GLU A 210 4.31 -25.54 -23.14
C GLU A 210 4.53 -26.52 -24.31
N GLY A 211 5.77 -26.92 -24.58
CA GLY A 211 6.08 -27.93 -25.60
C GLY A 211 5.40 -29.28 -25.32
N SER A 212 5.45 -29.74 -24.06
CA SER A 212 4.81 -30.99 -23.65
C SER A 212 3.29 -30.95 -23.79
N LEU A 213 2.67 -29.78 -23.56
CA LEU A 213 1.24 -29.58 -23.70
C LEU A 213 0.80 -29.65 -25.18
N LEU A 214 1.56 -29.03 -26.08
CA LEU A 214 1.31 -29.07 -27.52
C LEU A 214 1.42 -30.50 -28.08
N ASP A 215 2.40 -31.27 -27.60
CA ASP A 215 2.54 -32.69 -27.98
C ASP A 215 1.35 -33.53 -27.49
N LEU A 216 0.85 -33.27 -26.28
CA LEU A 216 -0.34 -33.94 -25.75
C LEU A 216 -1.58 -33.60 -26.59
N GLU A 217 -1.78 -32.32 -26.94
CA GLU A 217 -2.89 -31.87 -27.77
C GLU A 217 -2.88 -32.55 -29.14
N GLY A 218 -1.71 -32.58 -29.81
CA GLY A 218 -1.54 -33.25 -31.10
C GLY A 218 -1.81 -34.75 -31.04
N ASN A 219 -1.36 -35.43 -29.98
CA ASN A 219 -1.63 -36.86 -29.79
C ASN A 219 -3.10 -37.15 -29.51
N LEU A 220 -3.79 -36.28 -28.76
CA LEU A 220 -5.21 -36.43 -28.48
C LEU A 220 -6.04 -36.26 -29.75
N SER A 221 -5.71 -35.24 -30.56
CA SER A 221 -6.40 -34.99 -31.84
C SER A 221 -6.32 -36.19 -32.79
N LYS A 222 -5.11 -36.76 -32.97
CA LYS A 222 -4.91 -37.95 -33.82
C LYS A 222 -5.69 -39.17 -33.33
N LYS A 223 -5.75 -39.38 -32.00
CA LYS A 223 -6.55 -40.47 -31.43
C LYS A 223 -8.04 -40.26 -31.67
N LEU A 224 -8.53 -39.02 -31.54
CA LEU A 224 -9.93 -38.70 -31.76
C LEU A 224 -10.34 -38.94 -33.23
N GLU A 225 -9.50 -38.52 -34.18
CA GLU A 225 -9.69 -38.78 -35.60
C GLU A 225 -9.76 -40.29 -35.89
N SER A 226 -8.80 -41.07 -35.38
CA SER A 226 -8.79 -42.53 -35.56
C SER A 226 -10.03 -43.21 -34.95
N VAL A 227 -10.51 -42.75 -33.80
CA VAL A 227 -11.77 -43.24 -33.21
C VAL A 227 -12.97 -42.91 -34.10
N GLY A 228 -13.01 -41.69 -34.64
CA GLY A 228 -14.07 -41.25 -35.57
C GLY A 228 -14.14 -42.09 -36.85
N GLU A 229 -12.98 -42.42 -37.43
CA GLU A 229 -12.88 -43.28 -38.61
C GLU A 229 -13.34 -44.72 -38.32
N ASN A 230 -12.90 -45.28 -37.18
CA ASN A 230 -13.29 -46.64 -36.77
C ASN A 230 -14.80 -46.77 -36.54
N ILE A 231 -15.43 -45.76 -35.91
CA ILE A 231 -16.88 -45.75 -35.69
C ILE A 231 -17.63 -45.65 -37.02
N SER A 232 -17.19 -44.76 -37.92
CA SER A 232 -17.81 -44.60 -39.24
C SER A 232 -17.77 -45.90 -40.04
N SER A 233 -16.60 -46.57 -40.08
CA SER A 233 -16.46 -47.86 -40.76
C SER A 233 -17.33 -48.97 -40.15
N ALA A 234 -17.44 -49.01 -38.81
CA ALA A 234 -18.30 -49.97 -38.13
C ALA A 234 -19.79 -49.76 -38.46
N LEU A 235 -20.24 -48.51 -38.53
CA LEU A 235 -21.61 -48.16 -38.91
C LEU A 235 -21.92 -48.55 -40.37
N GLU A 236 -21.00 -48.27 -41.29
CA GLU A 236 -21.14 -48.69 -42.69
C GLU A 236 -21.24 -50.22 -42.82
N ASN A 237 -20.41 -50.96 -42.07
CA ASN A 237 -20.46 -52.42 -42.06
C ASN A 237 -21.81 -52.96 -41.54
N LEU A 238 -22.34 -52.38 -40.47
CA LEU A 238 -23.65 -52.74 -39.93
C LEU A 238 -24.78 -52.46 -40.93
N ASP A 239 -24.74 -51.31 -41.60
CA ASP A 239 -25.76 -50.98 -42.60
C ASP A 239 -25.70 -51.92 -43.81
N GLN A 240 -24.49 -52.28 -44.28
CA GLN A 240 -24.32 -53.29 -45.33
C GLN A 240 -24.84 -54.66 -44.91
N LYS A 241 -24.60 -55.11 -43.67
CA LYS A 241 -25.13 -56.37 -43.15
C LYS A 241 -26.66 -56.37 -43.12
N ARG A 242 -27.26 -55.27 -42.68
CA ARG A 242 -28.72 -55.09 -42.67
C ARG A 242 -29.31 -55.11 -44.08
N ILE A 243 -28.70 -54.40 -45.03
CA ILE A 243 -29.13 -54.39 -46.43
C ILE A 243 -29.08 -55.81 -47.01
N ARG A 244 -27.98 -56.54 -46.78
CA ARG A 244 -27.81 -57.92 -47.26
C ARG A 244 -28.85 -58.87 -46.65
N PHE A 245 -29.17 -58.73 -45.36
CA PHE A 245 -30.21 -59.52 -44.72
C PHE A 245 -31.57 -59.28 -45.38
N LEU A 246 -31.97 -58.01 -45.53
CA LEU A 246 -33.25 -57.65 -46.14
C LEU A 246 -33.36 -58.06 -47.61
N SER A 247 -32.25 -58.12 -48.35
CA SER A 247 -32.25 -58.57 -49.75
C SER A 247 -32.31 -60.09 -49.92
N THR A 248 -32.02 -60.85 -48.86
CA THR A 248 -32.00 -62.33 -48.89
C THR A 248 -33.23 -62.95 -48.22
N HIS A 249 -33.94 -62.16 -47.40
CA HIS A 249 -35.12 -62.59 -46.66
C HIS A 249 -36.23 -61.56 -46.88
N ASP A 250 -37.03 -61.77 -47.94
CA ASP A 250 -38.14 -60.88 -48.33
C ASP A 250 -39.21 -60.69 -47.24
N GLU A 251 -39.21 -61.55 -46.21
CA GLU A 251 -40.11 -61.50 -45.05
C GLU A 251 -39.36 -61.24 -43.73
N GLY A 252 -38.17 -60.63 -43.80
CA GLY A 252 -37.38 -60.26 -42.63
C GLY A 252 -37.87 -58.98 -41.94
N PHE A 253 -37.73 -58.93 -40.61
CA PHE A 253 -37.98 -57.73 -39.79
C PHE A 253 -36.67 -57.26 -39.16
N CYS A 254 -36.20 -56.06 -39.50
CA CYS A 254 -35.03 -55.45 -38.87
C CYS A 254 -35.40 -54.21 -38.07
N MET A 255 -34.92 -54.12 -36.84
CA MET A 255 -35.01 -52.90 -36.05
C MET A 255 -33.77 -52.71 -35.18
N SER A 256 -33.19 -51.52 -35.24
CA SER A 256 -31.88 -51.23 -34.62
C SER A 256 -30.82 -52.22 -35.15
N SER A 257 -30.13 -52.94 -34.27
CA SER A 257 -29.11 -53.93 -34.60
C SER A 257 -29.61 -55.37 -34.68
N GLN A 258 -30.91 -55.63 -34.48
CA GLN A 258 -31.48 -56.98 -34.49
C GLN A 258 -32.35 -57.16 -35.75
N CYS A 259 -32.10 -58.25 -36.48
CA CYS A 259 -32.85 -58.63 -37.68
C CYS A 259 -33.43 -60.02 -37.45
N PHE A 260 -34.70 -60.22 -37.78
CA PHE A 260 -35.44 -61.43 -37.44
C PHE A 260 -36.06 -62.01 -38.71
N THR A 261 -36.10 -63.34 -38.80
CA THR A 261 -36.82 -64.06 -39.85
C THR A 261 -37.64 -65.18 -39.24
N LEU A 262 -38.91 -65.30 -39.64
CA LEU A 262 -39.79 -66.38 -39.21
C LEU A 262 -39.72 -67.52 -40.23
N LEU A 263 -39.33 -68.71 -39.79
CA LEU A 263 -39.40 -69.91 -40.61
C LEU A 263 -40.81 -70.51 -40.48
N ASN A 264 -41.71 -70.12 -41.38
CA ASN A 264 -43.14 -70.44 -41.31
C ASN A 264 -43.54 -71.71 -42.08
N ASP A 265 -42.56 -72.44 -42.61
CA ASP A 265 -42.74 -73.65 -43.41
C ASP A 265 -43.01 -74.90 -42.54
N VAL A 266 -42.43 -74.95 -41.34
CA VAL A 266 -42.58 -76.09 -40.43
C VAL A 266 -42.62 -75.65 -38.97
N GLN A 267 -43.52 -76.27 -38.19
CA GLN A 267 -43.52 -76.13 -36.74
C GLN A 267 -42.67 -77.23 -36.11
N LEU A 268 -41.72 -76.83 -35.28
CA LEU A 268 -40.71 -77.68 -34.68
C LEU A 268 -40.78 -77.59 -33.15
N ASN A 269 -40.28 -78.62 -32.47
CA ASN A 269 -39.97 -78.46 -31.04
C ASN A 269 -38.79 -77.48 -30.87
N TRP A 270 -38.53 -77.02 -29.66
CA TRP A 270 -37.54 -75.97 -29.43
C TRP A 270 -36.12 -76.37 -29.87
N SER A 271 -35.73 -77.64 -29.68
CA SER A 271 -34.39 -78.11 -30.01
C SER A 271 -34.18 -78.15 -31.53
N ASP A 272 -35.19 -78.61 -32.26
CA ASP A 272 -35.16 -78.67 -33.72
C ASP A 272 -35.27 -77.27 -34.33
N ALA A 273 -36.08 -76.38 -33.72
CA ALA A 273 -36.14 -74.97 -34.12
C ALA A 273 -34.78 -74.27 -33.97
N LYS A 274 -34.06 -74.55 -32.87
CA LYS A 274 -32.70 -74.06 -32.66
C LYS A 274 -31.74 -74.56 -33.73
N ALA A 275 -31.73 -75.87 -33.96
CA ALA A 275 -30.88 -76.47 -34.97
C ALA A 275 -31.19 -75.90 -36.37
N LYS A 276 -32.47 -75.62 -36.66
CA LYS A 276 -32.88 -75.06 -37.95
C LYS A 276 -32.37 -73.63 -38.15
N CYS A 277 -32.45 -72.76 -37.14
CA CYS A 277 -31.85 -71.43 -37.22
C CYS A 277 -30.33 -71.52 -37.39
N GLU A 278 -29.66 -72.41 -36.68
CA GLU A 278 -28.20 -72.60 -36.78
C GLU A 278 -27.77 -73.13 -38.16
N GLU A 279 -28.57 -73.98 -38.79
CA GLU A 279 -28.34 -74.49 -40.16
C GLU A 279 -28.27 -73.37 -41.19
N ILE A 280 -29.12 -72.35 -41.06
CA ILE A 280 -29.14 -71.19 -41.96
C ILE A 280 -28.21 -70.06 -41.51
N GLY A 281 -27.36 -70.30 -40.51
CA GLY A 281 -26.36 -69.35 -40.03
C GLY A 281 -26.88 -68.30 -39.05
N PHE A 282 -28.05 -68.54 -38.47
CA PHE A 282 -28.71 -67.68 -37.47
C PHE A 282 -28.77 -68.35 -36.10
N ILE A 283 -29.30 -67.66 -35.10
CA ILE A 283 -29.64 -68.26 -33.80
C ILE A 283 -31.14 -68.08 -33.53
N LEU A 284 -31.69 -68.80 -32.54
CA LEU A 284 -33.05 -68.47 -32.09
C LEU A 284 -33.07 -67.06 -31.49
N ALA A 285 -34.11 -66.32 -31.86
CA ALA A 285 -34.23 -64.91 -31.58
C ALA A 285 -34.22 -64.58 -30.09
N GLN A 286 -33.56 -63.47 -29.76
CA GLN A 286 -33.55 -62.85 -28.46
C GLN A 286 -33.99 -61.38 -28.60
N PRO A 287 -35.27 -61.12 -28.91
CA PRO A 287 -35.73 -59.76 -29.06
C PRO A 287 -35.71 -59.07 -27.68
N SER A 288 -35.03 -57.93 -27.59
CA SER A 288 -35.16 -57.09 -26.40
C SER A 288 -36.62 -56.66 -26.19
N HIS A 289 -37.00 -56.30 -24.97
CA HIS A 289 -38.41 -56.06 -24.62
C HIS A 289 -39.10 -55.01 -25.51
N LEU A 290 -38.38 -53.95 -25.89
CA LEU A 290 -38.89 -52.92 -26.80
C LEU A 290 -39.09 -53.47 -28.22
N ILE A 291 -38.20 -54.36 -28.66
CA ILE A 291 -38.27 -54.98 -29.98
C ILE A 291 -39.36 -56.05 -30.02
N ALA A 292 -39.49 -56.87 -28.99
CA ALA A 292 -40.48 -57.95 -28.92
C ALA A 292 -41.92 -57.47 -29.12
N ARG A 293 -42.29 -56.30 -28.58
CA ARG A 293 -43.64 -55.72 -28.78
C ARG A 293 -43.92 -55.37 -30.24
N ARG A 294 -42.94 -54.79 -30.94
CA ARG A 294 -43.07 -54.40 -32.35
C ARG A 294 -42.97 -55.61 -33.28
N LEU A 295 -42.04 -56.52 -32.97
CA LEU A 295 -41.87 -57.78 -33.68
C LEU A 295 -43.17 -58.59 -33.64
N ARG A 296 -43.80 -58.71 -32.46
CA ARG A 296 -45.09 -59.38 -32.33
C ARG A 296 -46.16 -58.83 -33.28
N ARG A 297 -46.30 -57.49 -33.34
CA ARG A 297 -47.25 -56.84 -34.26
C ARG A 297 -46.91 -57.16 -35.72
N TYR A 298 -45.63 -57.07 -36.09
CA TYR A 298 -45.18 -57.44 -37.43
C TYR A 298 -45.53 -58.89 -37.77
N LEU A 299 -45.29 -59.83 -36.84
CA LEU A 299 -45.63 -61.24 -37.02
C LEU A 299 -47.14 -61.42 -37.22
N THR A 300 -47.98 -60.74 -36.42
CA THR A 300 -49.44 -60.76 -36.59
C THR A 300 -49.87 -60.24 -37.96
N GLU A 301 -49.35 -59.08 -38.36
CA GLU A 301 -49.72 -58.41 -39.61
C GLU A 301 -49.27 -59.19 -40.86
N ARG A 302 -48.09 -59.82 -40.80
CA ARG A 302 -47.46 -60.46 -41.96
C ARG A 302 -47.75 -61.95 -42.07
N HIS A 303 -47.85 -62.64 -40.94
CA HIS A 303 -47.95 -64.11 -40.87
C HIS A 303 -49.18 -64.61 -40.11
N GLY A 304 -50.08 -63.71 -39.66
CA GLY A 304 -51.28 -64.08 -38.91
C GLY A 304 -50.98 -64.46 -37.47
N ASP A 305 -51.81 -65.33 -36.88
CA ASP A 305 -51.69 -65.77 -35.49
C ASP A 305 -50.52 -66.76 -35.27
N ALA A 306 -49.30 -66.30 -35.56
CA ALA A 306 -48.08 -67.08 -35.45
C ALA A 306 -47.59 -67.15 -33.99
N GLN A 307 -47.17 -68.34 -33.58
CA GLN A 307 -46.46 -68.56 -32.32
C GLN A 307 -45.09 -69.13 -32.63
N ALA A 308 -44.05 -68.51 -32.07
CA ALA A 308 -42.69 -68.84 -32.45
C ALA A 308 -41.73 -69.01 -31.27
N HIS A 309 -40.91 -70.06 -31.33
CA HIS A 309 -39.87 -70.35 -30.34
C HIS A 309 -38.86 -69.20 -30.29
N LEU A 310 -38.44 -68.83 -29.07
CA LEU A 310 -37.35 -67.90 -28.81
C LEU A 310 -36.16 -68.62 -28.18
N GLY A 311 -35.00 -67.95 -28.15
CA GLY A 311 -33.74 -68.53 -27.66
C GLY A 311 -33.63 -68.76 -26.15
N ALA A 312 -34.73 -68.76 -25.39
CA ALA A 312 -34.71 -68.91 -23.93
C ALA A 312 -35.37 -70.20 -23.42
N LYS A 313 -34.75 -70.79 -22.40
CA LYS A 313 -35.20 -72.00 -21.69
C LYS A 313 -35.37 -71.73 -20.20
N GLY A 314 -36.37 -72.36 -19.58
CA GLY A 314 -36.55 -72.35 -18.15
C GLY A 314 -35.42 -73.09 -17.43
N ASP A 315 -34.95 -72.56 -16.31
CA ASP A 315 -33.96 -73.21 -15.43
C ASP A 315 -34.57 -73.76 -14.12
N GLY A 316 -35.91 -73.71 -14.00
CA GLY A 316 -36.68 -73.97 -12.79
C GLY A 316 -37.16 -72.69 -12.08
N SER A 317 -36.53 -71.55 -12.35
CA SER A 317 -36.82 -70.26 -11.69
C SER A 317 -37.06 -69.09 -12.65
N LYS A 318 -36.38 -69.09 -13.80
CA LYS A 318 -36.41 -68.01 -14.79
C LYS A 318 -36.11 -68.58 -16.17
N PHE A 319 -36.39 -67.80 -17.22
CA PHE A 319 -36.00 -68.12 -18.58
C PHE A 319 -34.62 -67.52 -18.87
N VAL A 320 -33.67 -68.37 -19.25
CA VAL A 320 -32.28 -68.02 -19.53
C VAL A 320 -32.05 -68.11 -21.04
N TRP A 321 -31.60 -67.00 -21.62
CA TRP A 321 -31.16 -66.93 -23.02
C TRP A 321 -29.94 -67.80 -23.24
N GLN A 322 -30.00 -68.65 -24.27
CA GLN A 322 -28.95 -69.63 -24.55
C GLN A 322 -27.76 -69.01 -25.30
N HIS A 323 -27.94 -67.82 -25.87
CA HIS A 323 -26.92 -67.06 -26.58
C HIS A 323 -26.93 -65.59 -26.10
N GLY A 324 -25.87 -64.82 -26.36
CA GLY A 324 -25.89 -63.35 -26.23
C GLY A 324 -25.91 -62.74 -24.81
N GLY A 325 -25.90 -63.54 -23.73
CA GLY A 325 -25.77 -63.02 -22.36
C GLY A 325 -26.92 -62.08 -21.91
N GLY A 326 -28.09 -62.21 -22.52
CA GLY A 326 -29.25 -61.38 -22.18
C GLY A 326 -29.67 -61.50 -20.72
N THR A 327 -30.29 -60.44 -20.20
CA THR A 327 -30.93 -60.50 -18.88
C THR A 327 -32.01 -61.59 -18.88
N ALA A 328 -31.86 -62.56 -17.99
CA ALA A 328 -32.83 -63.63 -17.82
C ALA A 328 -34.22 -63.06 -17.48
N LEU A 329 -35.28 -63.66 -18.01
CA LEU A 329 -36.64 -63.25 -17.77
C LEU A 329 -37.20 -64.02 -16.58
N MET A 330 -37.45 -63.33 -15.48
CA MET A 330 -38.01 -63.95 -14.26
C MET A 330 -39.38 -64.57 -14.53
N ALA A 331 -39.69 -65.68 -13.85
CA ALA A 331 -40.95 -66.39 -14.00
C ALA A 331 -42.19 -65.53 -13.62
N ASP A 332 -42.02 -64.51 -12.79
CA ASP A 332 -43.04 -63.54 -12.38
C ASP A 332 -42.98 -62.22 -13.17
N SER A 333 -42.26 -62.20 -14.30
CA SER A 333 -42.16 -61.01 -15.13
C SER A 333 -43.52 -60.57 -15.68
N ASN A 334 -43.77 -59.26 -15.61
CA ASN A 334 -44.96 -58.64 -16.19
C ASN A 334 -45.01 -58.71 -17.72
N LEU A 335 -43.92 -59.11 -18.38
CA LEU A 335 -43.84 -59.29 -19.83
C LEU A 335 -44.40 -60.64 -20.31
N LEU A 336 -44.66 -61.57 -19.38
CA LEU A 336 -45.31 -62.84 -19.66
C LEU A 336 -46.83 -62.65 -19.68
N ARG A 337 -47.53 -63.22 -20.68
CA ARG A 337 -48.99 -63.09 -20.91
C ARG A 337 -49.82 -63.12 -19.62
N TYR A 338 -49.58 -64.11 -18.76
CA TYR A 338 -50.33 -64.30 -17.51
C TYR A 338 -49.72 -63.63 -16.27
N GLY A 339 -48.65 -62.84 -16.41
CA GLY A 339 -47.90 -62.23 -15.30
C GLY A 339 -47.18 -63.24 -14.40
N LYS A 340 -47.31 -64.54 -14.69
CA LYS A 340 -46.61 -65.64 -14.07
C LYS A 340 -46.49 -66.77 -15.10
N GLY A 341 -45.27 -67.05 -15.53
CA GLY A 341 -44.94 -68.20 -16.38
C GLY A 341 -44.39 -69.34 -15.55
N ASN A 342 -44.60 -70.57 -16.01
CA ASN A 342 -43.87 -71.72 -15.48
C ASN A 342 -42.50 -71.75 -16.15
N ALA A 343 -41.43 -71.41 -15.40
CA ALA A 343 -40.05 -71.47 -15.88
C ALA A 343 -39.37 -72.82 -15.57
N GLY A 344 -40.14 -73.92 -15.49
CA GLY A 344 -39.63 -75.27 -15.33
C GLY A 344 -38.59 -75.64 -16.40
N THR A 345 -37.74 -76.62 -16.11
CA THR A 345 -36.64 -77.04 -17.00
C THR A 345 -37.10 -77.66 -18.32
N ASP A 346 -38.38 -78.04 -18.41
CA ASP A 346 -39.07 -78.51 -19.61
C ASP A 346 -39.81 -77.39 -20.35
N ARG A 347 -39.68 -76.14 -19.91
CA ARG A 347 -40.39 -74.98 -20.45
C ARG A 347 -39.47 -74.09 -21.28
N CYS A 348 -40.02 -73.59 -22.38
CA CYS A 348 -39.34 -72.73 -23.33
C CYS A 348 -40.15 -71.44 -23.52
N LEU A 349 -39.45 -70.37 -23.90
CA LEU A 349 -40.08 -69.08 -24.14
C LEU A 349 -40.51 -68.98 -25.61
N GLU A 350 -41.68 -68.41 -25.86
CA GLU A 350 -42.16 -68.06 -27.19
C GLU A 350 -42.57 -66.60 -27.28
N VAL A 351 -42.64 -66.08 -28.52
CA VAL A 351 -43.40 -64.87 -28.83
C VAL A 351 -44.79 -65.30 -29.30
N ASP A 352 -45.82 -64.78 -28.64
CA ASP A 352 -47.22 -65.11 -28.95
C ASP A 352 -47.84 -63.98 -29.79
N ALA A 353 -47.89 -64.14 -31.12
CA ALA A 353 -48.45 -63.14 -32.02
C ALA A 353 -49.95 -63.33 -32.32
N GLU A 354 -50.67 -64.11 -31.50
CA GLU A 354 -52.13 -64.23 -31.63
C GLU A 354 -52.83 -62.86 -31.52
N THR A 355 -53.73 -62.56 -32.47
CA THR A 355 -54.47 -61.29 -32.58
C THR A 355 -55.30 -61.00 -31.32
N SER A 356 -55.92 -62.04 -30.76
CA SER A 356 -56.72 -61.92 -29.52
C SER A 356 -55.85 -61.54 -28.31
N THR A 357 -54.62 -62.05 -28.26
CA THR A 357 -53.66 -61.77 -27.20
C THR A 357 -53.00 -60.41 -27.38
N LEU A 358 -52.73 -60.00 -28.62
CA LEU A 358 -52.22 -58.66 -28.91
C LEU A 358 -53.20 -57.58 -28.45
N SER A 359 -54.50 -57.83 -28.63
CA SER A 359 -55.57 -56.90 -28.22
C SER A 359 -55.77 -56.86 -26.70
N SER A 360 -55.74 -58.02 -26.03
CA SER A 360 -56.00 -58.12 -24.58
C SER A 360 -54.77 -57.83 -23.73
N ASN A 361 -53.56 -58.05 -24.25
CA ASN A 361 -52.29 -57.94 -23.53
C ASN A 361 -51.17 -57.38 -24.45
N PRO A 362 -51.27 -56.12 -24.93
CA PRO A 362 -50.34 -55.57 -25.92
C PRO A 362 -48.89 -55.49 -25.42
N ASP A 363 -48.70 -55.32 -24.11
CA ASP A 363 -47.38 -55.12 -23.50
C ASP A 363 -46.70 -56.40 -23.01
N LYS A 364 -47.34 -57.56 -23.22
CA LYS A 364 -46.88 -58.87 -22.74
C LYS A 364 -46.58 -59.79 -23.93
N PRO A 365 -45.40 -59.63 -24.57
CA PRO A 365 -45.11 -60.30 -25.83
C PRO A 365 -44.76 -61.79 -25.68
N TYR A 366 -44.46 -62.25 -24.46
CA TYR A 366 -43.93 -63.60 -24.25
C TYR A 366 -44.94 -64.54 -23.60
N ASP A 367 -44.82 -65.83 -23.92
CA ASP A 367 -45.50 -66.90 -23.19
C ASP A 367 -44.54 -68.06 -22.86
N SER A 368 -44.96 -68.88 -21.89
CA SER A 368 -44.28 -70.08 -21.42
C SER A 368 -44.96 -71.31 -22.00
N ILE A 369 -44.22 -72.10 -22.78
CA ILE A 369 -44.72 -73.34 -23.37
C ILE A 369 -43.82 -74.52 -23.02
N GLY A 370 -44.29 -75.75 -23.25
CA GLY A 370 -43.42 -76.92 -23.16
C GLY A 370 -42.42 -76.93 -24.31
N CYS A 371 -41.15 -77.22 -24.06
CA CYS A 371 -40.12 -77.27 -25.09
C CYS A 371 -40.37 -78.33 -26.17
N ALA A 372 -41.17 -79.36 -25.88
CA ALA A 372 -41.60 -80.37 -26.85
C ALA A 372 -42.74 -79.89 -27.76
N GLY A 373 -43.35 -78.73 -27.48
CA GLY A 373 -44.44 -78.18 -28.28
C GLY A 373 -43.95 -77.69 -29.64
N SER A 374 -44.75 -77.95 -30.68
CA SER A 374 -44.47 -77.49 -32.04
C SER A 374 -44.80 -76.01 -32.19
N ARG A 375 -43.81 -75.21 -32.59
CA ARG A 375 -43.93 -73.78 -32.93
C ARG A 375 -43.00 -73.43 -34.09
N TYR A 376 -43.25 -72.30 -34.73
CA TYR A 376 -42.34 -71.81 -35.77
C TYR A 376 -41.00 -71.37 -35.17
N PRO A 377 -39.86 -71.63 -35.83
CA PRO A 377 -38.60 -71.01 -35.45
C PRO A 377 -38.60 -69.52 -35.80
N LEU A 378 -38.30 -68.65 -34.82
CA LEU A 378 -37.97 -67.26 -35.07
C LEU A 378 -36.45 -67.11 -34.91
N CYS A 379 -35.77 -66.80 -36.01
CA CYS A 379 -34.32 -66.69 -36.05
C CYS A 379 -33.86 -65.22 -36.03
N GLU A 380 -32.68 -64.95 -35.50
CA GLU A 380 -32.01 -63.64 -35.42
C GLU A 380 -30.56 -63.68 -35.90
#